data_AF-A0A7S0IRP3-F1
#
_entry.id   AF-A0A7S0IRP3-F1
#
_cell.length_a   1.000
_cell.length_b   1.000
_cell.length_c   1.000
_cell.angle_alpha   90.00
_cell.angle_beta   90.00
_cell.angle_gamma   90.00
#
_symmetry.space_group_name_H-M   'P 1'
#
loop_
_entity.id
_entity.type
_entity.pdbx_description
1 polymer ?
#
loop_
_entity_poly.entity_id
_entity_poly.type
_entity_poly.pdbx_seq_one_letter_code
_entity_poly.pdbx_strand_id
1 'polypeptide(L)'
;ICGKADCGAPQEAPSADLVFLLADAPGGPADEWAANPASMLGGSAGCFGRVWLRHANLSKEQQHYIGGWDNTGPNHLFHNILDDDELHSRYDFVFWMETDVLPIAPRWLRRLEEEARAPRGFWRKGPLQQPTLRHSMVSTHHYHMNSVGLYRLNQPCYRELLRRVSAESGDAPHDVSTHLFLHDPRNFHIFQHVAHRFLYTDFVQNRLDEWSFASIRQVSADTAFVHGKTFADDVRRARQLP
;
A
#
# COMPACT_ATOMS: atom_id res chain seq x y z
N ILE A 1 -15.37 -5.11 19.17
CA ILE A 1 -15.30 -6.55 18.80
C ILE A 1 -14.17 -6.68 17.80
N CYS A 2 -12.92 -6.60 18.27
CA CYS A 2 -11.74 -6.81 17.44
C CYS A 2 -11.34 -8.27 17.67
N GLY A 3 -11.69 -9.13 16.74
CA GLY A 3 -11.26 -10.52 16.78
C GLY A 3 -9.74 -10.56 16.77
N LYS A 4 -9.15 -11.30 17.71
CA LYS A 4 -7.74 -11.70 17.64
C LYS A 4 -7.49 -12.20 16.22
N ALA A 5 -6.54 -11.59 15.50
CA ALA A 5 -6.12 -12.11 14.22
C ALA A 5 -5.55 -13.51 14.47
N ASP A 6 -6.36 -14.53 14.20
CA ASP A 6 -5.93 -15.91 14.26
C ASP A 6 -5.02 -16.14 13.05
N CYS A 7 -3.71 -16.07 13.30
CA CYS A 7 -2.67 -16.28 12.30
C CYS A 7 -2.53 -17.76 11.90
N GLY A 8 -3.40 -18.65 12.39
CA GLY A 8 -3.32 -20.08 12.15
C GLY A 8 -2.37 -20.78 13.12
N ALA A 9 -2.64 -22.06 13.36
CA ALA A 9 -1.87 -22.94 14.24
C ALA A 9 -0.37 -23.00 13.86
N PRO A 10 0.54 -23.24 14.83
CA PRO A 10 1.98 -23.14 14.60
C PRO A 10 2.53 -24.38 13.90
N GLN A 11 3.27 -24.21 12.80
CA GLN A 11 4.36 -25.13 12.42
C GLN A 11 5.29 -24.69 11.29
N GLU A 12 5.06 -23.58 10.58
CA GLU A 12 6.02 -23.03 9.61
C GLU A 12 6.60 -21.71 10.10
N ALA A 13 7.89 -21.49 9.83
CA ALA A 13 8.57 -20.24 10.17
C ALA A 13 7.87 -19.06 9.47
N PRO A 14 7.78 -17.88 10.12
CA PRO A 14 7.17 -16.71 9.49
C PRO A 14 7.85 -16.38 8.16
N SER A 15 7.04 -16.21 7.12
CA SER A 15 7.46 -15.96 5.73
C SER A 15 7.47 -14.48 5.34
N ALA A 16 7.07 -13.59 6.26
CA ALA A 16 7.04 -12.15 6.07
C ALA A 16 7.64 -11.41 7.28
N ASP A 17 8.31 -10.29 7.01
CA ASP A 17 8.68 -9.30 8.01
C ASP A 17 7.71 -8.11 7.92
N LEU A 18 7.50 -7.42 9.03
CA LEU A 18 6.73 -6.17 9.09
C LEU A 18 7.67 -5.00 9.36
N VAL A 19 7.54 -3.96 8.55
CA VAL A 19 8.31 -2.72 8.66
C VAL A 19 7.34 -1.56 8.87
N PHE A 20 7.49 -0.85 9.97
CA PHE A 20 6.87 0.45 10.15
C PHE A 20 7.76 1.50 9.51
N LEU A 21 7.19 2.30 8.62
CA LEU A 21 7.91 3.29 7.85
C LEU A 21 7.54 4.67 8.37
N LEU A 22 8.52 5.38 8.91
CA LEU A 22 8.36 6.72 9.44
C LEU A 22 8.97 7.74 8.48
N ALA A 23 8.23 8.82 8.26
CA ALA A 23 8.66 9.89 7.36
C ALA A 23 9.78 10.72 7.97
N ASP A 24 9.72 10.98 9.26
CA ASP A 24 10.63 11.84 10.03
C ASP A 24 11.95 11.15 10.41
N ALA A 25 12.93 11.96 10.83
CA ALA A 25 14.19 11.49 11.39
C ALA A 25 14.01 11.01 12.85
N PRO A 26 14.92 10.19 13.38
CA PRO A 26 14.88 9.78 14.79
C PRO A 26 14.94 10.98 15.76
N GLY A 27 14.27 10.84 16.90
CA GLY A 27 14.12 11.85 17.97
C GLY A 27 12.70 12.42 18.14
N GLY A 28 11.70 11.92 17.43
CA GLY A 28 10.28 12.28 17.55
C GLY A 28 9.47 11.38 18.49
N PRO A 29 8.18 11.67 18.72
CA PRO A 29 7.31 10.85 19.58
C PRO A 29 7.19 9.39 19.13
N ALA A 30 7.37 9.14 17.83
CA ALA A 30 7.33 7.79 17.27
C ALA A 30 8.54 6.93 17.68
N ASP A 31 9.63 7.52 18.17
CA ASP A 31 10.81 6.78 18.64
C ASP A 31 10.58 6.07 19.97
N GLU A 32 9.62 6.53 20.78
CA GLU A 32 9.17 5.76 21.95
C GLU A 32 8.61 4.40 21.53
N TRP A 33 8.00 4.31 20.34
CA TRP A 33 7.53 3.05 19.76
C TRP A 33 8.62 2.26 19.05
N ALA A 34 9.63 2.95 18.50
CA ALA A 34 10.76 2.32 17.82
C ALA A 34 11.57 1.39 18.74
N ALA A 35 11.55 1.61 20.05
CA ALA A 35 12.24 0.75 21.03
C ALA A 35 11.65 -0.67 21.11
N ASN A 36 10.35 -0.85 20.84
CA ASN A 36 9.71 -2.16 20.80
C ASN A 36 8.47 -2.17 19.89
N PRO A 37 8.64 -2.14 18.56
CA PRO A 37 7.52 -2.04 17.62
C PRO A 37 6.63 -3.28 17.64
N ALA A 38 7.17 -4.44 18.05
CA ALA A 38 6.39 -5.66 18.27
C ALA A 38 5.32 -5.50 19.35
N SER A 39 5.56 -4.66 20.36
CA SER A 39 4.59 -4.44 21.45
C SER A 39 3.26 -3.87 20.96
N MET A 40 3.27 -3.08 19.88
CA MET A 40 2.06 -2.52 19.25
C MET A 40 1.13 -3.58 18.69
N LEU A 41 1.67 -4.77 18.35
CA LEU A 41 0.93 -5.85 17.72
C LEU A 41 0.45 -6.91 18.72
N GLY A 42 0.92 -6.82 19.97
CA GLY A 42 0.68 -7.83 20.99
C GLY A 42 1.03 -9.24 20.50
N GLY A 43 0.11 -10.18 20.67
CA GLY A 43 0.30 -11.58 20.21
C GLY A 43 0.45 -11.72 18.69
N SER A 44 0.03 -10.73 17.90
CA SER A 44 0.13 -10.77 16.43
C SER A 44 1.56 -10.54 15.94
N ALA A 45 2.47 -10.06 16.79
CA ALA A 45 3.88 -9.92 16.44
C ALA A 45 4.51 -11.27 16.04
N GLY A 46 4.03 -12.37 16.63
CA GLY A 46 4.52 -13.73 16.32
C GLY A 46 4.18 -14.21 14.91
N CYS A 47 3.36 -13.47 14.16
CA CYS A 47 3.03 -13.79 12.77
C CYS A 47 4.10 -13.29 11.78
N PHE A 48 5.08 -12.51 12.27
CA PHE A 48 6.15 -11.94 11.46
C PHE A 48 7.51 -12.46 11.93
N GLY A 49 8.45 -12.60 11.00
CA GLY A 49 9.82 -13.02 11.33
C GLY A 49 10.53 -11.93 12.12
N ARG A 50 10.35 -10.69 11.68
CA ARG A 50 10.79 -9.47 12.37
C ARG A 50 9.74 -8.39 12.27
N VAL A 51 9.61 -7.64 13.35
CA VAL A 51 8.86 -6.39 13.39
C VAL A 51 9.86 -5.30 13.72
N TRP A 52 10.04 -4.34 12.83
CA TRP A 52 11.03 -3.28 12.99
C TRP A 52 10.56 -1.98 12.36
N LEU A 53 11.32 -0.92 12.57
CA LEU A 53 10.98 0.42 12.15
C LEU A 53 12.11 1.01 11.30
N ARG A 54 11.73 1.80 10.28
CA ARG A 54 12.66 2.51 9.41
C ARG A 54 12.26 3.96 9.26
N HIS A 55 13.23 4.85 9.45
CA HIS A 55 13.08 6.28 9.16
C HIS A 55 13.52 6.57 7.73
N ALA A 56 12.73 7.38 7.01
CA ALA A 56 13.09 7.90 5.71
C ALA A 56 13.83 9.25 5.76
N ASN A 57 13.94 9.85 6.95
CA ASN A 57 14.68 11.10 7.20
C ASN A 57 14.23 12.26 6.28
N LEU A 58 12.93 12.37 6.03
CA LEU A 58 12.35 13.42 5.20
C LEU A 58 12.33 14.75 5.96
N SER A 59 12.73 15.83 5.28
CA SER A 59 12.49 17.19 5.76
C SER A 59 10.99 17.47 5.87
N LYS A 60 10.59 18.50 6.62
CA LYS A 60 9.17 18.86 6.73
C LYS A 60 8.55 19.16 5.37
N GLU A 61 9.30 19.81 4.48
CA GLU A 61 8.87 20.14 3.13
C GLU A 61 8.63 18.87 2.31
N GLN A 62 9.45 17.84 2.49
CA GLN A 62 9.31 16.54 1.84
C GLN A 62 8.19 15.67 2.41
N GLN A 63 7.62 16.05 3.56
CA GLN A 63 6.51 15.33 4.19
C GLN A 63 5.14 15.70 3.60
N HIS A 64 5.08 16.75 2.76
CA HIS A 64 3.86 17.26 2.16
C HIS A 64 3.87 17.09 0.64
N TYR A 65 2.68 16.91 0.05
CA TYR A 65 2.54 17.01 -1.39
C TYR A 65 2.54 18.49 -1.82
N ILE A 66 3.21 18.79 -2.91
CA ILE A 66 3.18 20.13 -3.51
C ILE A 66 1.87 20.25 -4.31
N GLY A 67 1.11 21.33 -4.09
CA GLY A 67 -0.13 21.61 -4.85
C GLY A 67 -1.45 21.31 -4.14
N GLY A 68 -1.45 21.09 -2.82
CA GLY A 68 -2.69 21.03 -2.01
C GLY A 68 -3.40 19.67 -2.00
N TRP A 69 -2.71 18.59 -2.33
CA TRP A 69 -3.21 17.22 -2.20
C TRP A 69 -3.20 16.77 -0.72
N ASP A 70 -4.11 15.86 -0.35
CA ASP A 70 -4.27 15.30 1.00
C ASP A 70 -2.95 14.73 1.55
N ASN A 71 -2.56 15.01 2.80
CA ASN A 71 -1.23 14.71 3.37
C ASN A 71 -1.03 13.23 3.76
N THR A 72 -1.68 12.28 3.08
CA THR A 72 -1.82 10.89 3.56
C THR A 72 -0.62 9.98 3.33
N GLY A 73 0.48 10.48 2.75
CA GLY A 73 1.74 9.73 2.69
C GLY A 73 2.78 10.41 1.81
N PRO A 74 3.93 10.86 2.32
CA PRO A 74 4.84 11.64 1.49
C PRO A 74 5.35 10.84 0.29
N ASN A 75 5.26 11.42 -0.91
CA ASN A 75 5.75 10.78 -2.14
C ASN A 75 7.21 10.31 -2.00
N HIS A 76 8.00 11.14 -1.31
CA HIS A 76 9.40 10.88 -1.00
C HIS A 76 9.60 9.66 -0.10
N LEU A 77 8.64 9.30 0.77
CA LEU A 77 8.74 8.10 1.60
C LEU A 77 8.71 6.85 0.72
N PHE A 78 7.74 6.77 -0.19
CA PHE A 78 7.62 5.66 -1.12
C PHE A 78 8.84 5.54 -2.03
N HIS A 79 9.28 6.64 -2.64
CA HIS A 79 10.43 6.64 -3.54
C HIS A 79 11.75 6.32 -2.82
N ASN A 80 11.96 6.80 -1.58
CA ASN A 80 13.16 6.45 -0.81
C ASN A 80 13.22 4.95 -0.47
N ILE A 81 12.06 4.32 -0.25
CA ILE A 81 11.97 2.92 0.13
C ILE A 81 12.14 1.99 -1.09
N LEU A 82 11.54 2.34 -2.23
CA LEU A 82 11.72 1.56 -3.46
C LEU A 82 13.05 1.83 -4.18
N ASP A 83 13.89 2.72 -3.64
CA ASP A 83 15.26 2.88 -4.07
C ASP A 83 16.30 2.34 -3.07
N ASP A 84 15.84 1.68 -2.00
CA ASP A 84 16.71 1.18 -0.95
C ASP A 84 17.35 -0.17 -1.31
N ASP A 85 18.66 -0.16 -1.48
CA ASP A 85 19.43 -1.36 -1.83
C ASP A 85 19.33 -2.48 -0.79
N GLU A 86 19.17 -2.15 0.50
CA GLU A 86 19.04 -3.16 1.55
C GLU A 86 17.75 -3.96 1.37
N LEU A 87 16.61 -3.27 1.20
CA LEU A 87 15.31 -3.93 0.95
C LEU A 87 15.36 -4.77 -0.32
N HIS A 88 15.92 -4.23 -1.40
CA HIS A 88 16.06 -4.93 -2.68
C HIS A 88 16.97 -6.17 -2.60
N SER A 89 17.96 -6.17 -1.72
CA SER A 89 18.86 -7.31 -1.52
C SER A 89 18.23 -8.44 -0.69
N ARG A 90 17.22 -8.11 0.12
CA ARG A 90 16.69 -9.01 1.16
C ARG A 90 15.33 -9.60 0.83
N TYR A 91 14.50 -8.87 0.11
CA TYR A 91 13.12 -9.27 -0.15
C TYR A 91 12.82 -9.30 -1.65
N ASP A 92 12.01 -10.27 -2.07
CA ASP A 92 11.52 -10.35 -3.43
C ASP A 92 10.31 -9.42 -3.68
N PHE A 93 9.54 -9.16 -2.63
CA PHE A 93 8.28 -8.40 -2.69
C PHE A 93 8.13 -7.50 -1.46
N VAL A 94 7.45 -6.37 -1.67
CA VAL A 94 6.91 -5.53 -0.60
C VAL A 94 5.41 -5.40 -0.82
N PHE A 95 4.64 -5.58 0.24
CA PHE A 95 3.26 -5.13 0.27
C PHE A 95 3.22 -3.74 0.90
N TRP A 96 2.95 -2.72 0.10
CA TRP A 96 2.74 -1.36 0.59
C TRP A 96 1.35 -1.27 1.19
N MET A 97 1.30 -1.01 2.50
CA MET A 97 0.07 -0.94 3.27
C MET A 97 -0.03 0.43 3.94
N GLU A 98 -0.99 1.23 3.49
CA GLU A 98 -1.32 2.51 4.12
C GLU A 98 -2.02 2.29 5.47
N THR A 99 -2.04 3.34 6.29
CA THR A 99 -2.54 3.26 7.68
C THR A 99 -4.04 3.04 7.78
N ASP A 100 -4.80 3.32 6.73
CA ASP A 100 -6.24 3.10 6.59
C ASP A 100 -6.59 1.84 5.77
N VAL A 101 -5.64 0.91 5.67
CA VAL A 101 -5.86 -0.42 5.09
C VAL A 101 -6.19 -1.42 6.19
N LEU A 102 -7.28 -2.17 6.01
CA LEU A 102 -7.72 -3.19 6.95
C LEU A 102 -7.65 -4.59 6.32
N PRO A 103 -6.96 -5.55 6.95
CA PRO A 103 -7.09 -6.95 6.57
C PRO A 103 -8.44 -7.50 7.05
N ILE A 104 -9.22 -8.07 6.13
CA ILE A 104 -10.58 -8.54 6.39
C ILE A 104 -10.75 -10.07 6.24
N ALA A 105 -9.75 -10.73 5.66
CA ALA A 105 -9.76 -12.18 5.48
C ALA A 105 -8.99 -12.90 6.60
N PRO A 106 -9.46 -14.07 7.05
CA PRO A 106 -8.64 -14.93 7.91
C PRO A 106 -7.39 -15.39 7.16
N ARG A 107 -6.27 -15.54 7.89
CA ARG A 107 -4.96 -15.94 7.32
C ARG A 107 -4.54 -15.07 6.14
N TRP A 108 -4.82 -13.77 6.22
CA TRP A 108 -4.53 -12.80 5.16
C TRP A 108 -3.04 -12.78 4.75
N LEU A 109 -2.10 -13.04 5.68
CA LEU A 109 -0.66 -13.12 5.39
C LEU A 109 -0.35 -14.22 4.38
N ARG A 110 -0.92 -15.41 4.59
CA ARG A 110 -0.78 -16.52 3.64
C ARG A 110 -1.39 -16.19 2.28
N ARG A 111 -2.57 -15.54 2.26
CA ARG A 111 -3.18 -15.12 0.98
C ARG A 111 -2.33 -14.06 0.27
N LEU A 112 -1.67 -13.18 1.02
CA LEU A 112 -0.73 -12.19 0.47
C LEU A 112 0.48 -12.86 -0.18
N GLU A 113 1.03 -13.90 0.43
CA GLU A 113 2.13 -14.67 -0.14
C GLU A 113 1.74 -15.44 -1.39
N GLU A 114 0.53 -16.04 -1.38
CA GLU A 114 -0.04 -16.70 -2.55
C GLU A 114 -0.21 -15.71 -3.71
N GLU A 115 -0.77 -14.52 -3.42
CA GLU A 115 -0.92 -13.42 -4.39
C GLU A 115 0.44 -12.92 -4.90
N ALA A 116 1.46 -12.81 -4.05
CA ALA A 116 2.80 -12.38 -4.47
C ALA A 116 3.48 -13.34 -5.45
N ARG A 117 3.17 -14.65 -5.38
CA ARG A 117 3.84 -15.69 -6.18
C ARG A 117 3.28 -15.84 -7.60
N ALA A 118 2.07 -15.36 -7.89
CA ALA A 118 1.40 -15.61 -9.18
C ALA A 118 0.53 -14.44 -9.66
N PRO A 119 0.54 -14.05 -10.95
CA PRO A 119 1.39 -14.60 -12.01
C PRO A 119 2.84 -14.09 -11.87
N ARG A 120 3.80 -14.86 -12.38
CA ARG A 120 5.21 -14.42 -12.40
C ARG A 120 5.37 -13.30 -13.43
N GLY A 121 6.13 -12.24 -13.07
CA GLY A 121 6.54 -11.21 -14.01
C GLY A 121 5.90 -9.83 -13.84
N PHE A 122 5.03 -9.60 -12.86
CA PHE A 122 4.57 -8.24 -12.56
C PHE A 122 5.69 -7.38 -11.94
N TRP A 123 5.50 -6.07 -12.01
CA TRP A 123 6.20 -5.06 -11.22
C TRP A 123 5.34 -4.55 -10.09
N ARG A 124 4.06 -4.30 -10.38
CA ARG A 124 3.08 -3.84 -9.40
C ARG A 124 1.78 -4.61 -9.55
N LYS A 125 1.18 -4.95 -8.41
CA LYS A 125 -0.24 -5.30 -8.32
C LYS A 125 -0.95 -4.34 -7.41
N GLY A 126 -2.12 -3.88 -7.83
CA GLY A 126 -2.92 -2.96 -7.05
C GLY A 126 -4.41 -3.14 -7.27
N PRO A 127 -5.23 -2.42 -6.50
CA PRO A 127 -6.68 -2.57 -6.51
C PRO A 127 -7.26 -2.17 -7.86
N LEU A 128 -8.25 -2.94 -8.32
CA LEU A 128 -9.17 -2.51 -9.36
C LEU A 128 -9.95 -1.29 -8.89
N GLN A 129 -10.18 -0.34 -9.79
CA GLN A 129 -11.10 0.75 -9.52
C GLN A 129 -12.53 0.20 -9.50
N GLN A 130 -13.32 0.59 -8.49
CA GLN A 130 -14.68 0.08 -8.33
C GLN A 130 -15.54 0.52 -9.53
N PRO A 131 -16.23 -0.41 -10.22
CA PRO A 131 -17.05 -0.09 -11.39
C PRO A 131 -18.26 0.78 -11.06
N THR A 132 -18.65 0.88 -9.79
CA THR A 132 -19.81 1.64 -9.30
C THR A 132 -19.50 3.07 -8.88
N LEU A 133 -18.23 3.50 -8.91
CA LEU A 133 -17.85 4.89 -8.64
C LEU A 133 -18.40 5.80 -9.75
N ARG A 134 -19.67 6.21 -9.59
CA ARG A 134 -20.33 7.25 -10.39
C ARG A 134 -19.94 8.64 -9.87
N HIS A 135 -18.68 8.90 -9.61
CA HIS A 135 -18.25 10.28 -9.49
C HIS A 135 -18.14 10.87 -10.89
N SER A 136 -18.61 12.10 -11.07
CA SER A 136 -18.22 12.90 -12.22
C SER A 136 -16.71 12.93 -12.24
N MET A 137 -16.08 12.14 -13.11
CA MET A 137 -14.63 12.05 -13.21
C MET A 137 -14.13 13.39 -13.73
N VAL A 138 -13.71 14.26 -12.82
CA VAL A 138 -13.41 15.66 -13.14
C VAL A 138 -12.01 15.82 -13.76
N SER A 139 -11.16 14.79 -13.68
CA SER A 139 -9.77 14.85 -14.15
C SER A 139 -9.14 13.46 -14.30
N THR A 140 -8.15 13.37 -15.17
CA THR A 140 -7.39 12.17 -15.55
C THR A 140 -6.66 11.51 -14.38
N HIS A 141 -6.34 12.26 -13.33
CA HIS A 141 -5.70 11.69 -12.13
C HIS A 141 -6.59 10.66 -11.41
N HIS A 142 -7.90 10.60 -11.64
CA HIS A 142 -8.77 9.60 -11.00
C HIS A 142 -8.61 8.18 -11.55
N TYR A 143 -7.88 7.97 -12.66
CA TYR A 143 -7.69 6.65 -13.28
C TYR A 143 -6.41 5.92 -12.81
N HIS A 144 -5.76 6.41 -11.76
CA HIS A 144 -4.55 5.77 -11.23
C HIS A 144 -4.90 4.47 -10.50
N MET A 145 -3.99 3.50 -10.58
CA MET A 145 -3.99 2.36 -9.65
C MET A 145 -3.55 2.88 -8.29
N ASN A 146 -4.36 2.72 -7.25
CA ASN A 146 -4.05 3.24 -5.91
C ASN A 146 -2.82 2.55 -5.28
N SER A 147 -2.09 3.31 -4.48
CA SER A 147 -0.83 3.01 -3.78
C SER A 147 -0.77 1.69 -3.03
N VAL A 148 -1.82 1.30 -2.32
CA VAL A 148 -1.88 -0.01 -1.63
C VAL A 148 -1.67 -1.15 -2.63
N GLY A 149 -0.75 -2.07 -2.33
CA GLY A 149 -0.49 -3.17 -3.27
C GLY A 149 0.84 -3.88 -3.12
N LEU A 150 1.06 -4.85 -4.00
CA LEU A 150 2.30 -5.63 -4.08
C LEU A 150 3.26 -5.00 -5.08
N TYR A 151 4.49 -4.83 -4.65
CA TYR A 151 5.60 -4.29 -5.44
C TYR A 151 6.68 -5.36 -5.53
N ARG A 152 7.11 -5.67 -6.74
CA ARG A 152 8.20 -6.61 -6.97
C ARG A 152 9.53 -5.88 -6.86
N LEU A 153 10.37 -6.36 -5.95
CA LEU A 153 11.69 -5.82 -5.73
C LEU A 153 12.73 -6.48 -6.63
N ASN A 154 13.95 -5.95 -6.55
CA ASN A 154 15.09 -6.36 -7.36
C ASN A 154 14.79 -6.44 -8.88
N GLN A 155 14.03 -5.47 -9.39
CA GLN A 155 13.72 -5.33 -10.82
C GLN A 155 14.41 -4.08 -11.37
N PRO A 156 15.60 -4.18 -11.99
CA PRO A 156 16.37 -3.02 -12.43
C PRO A 156 15.58 -2.06 -13.34
N CYS A 157 14.85 -2.60 -14.32
CA CYS A 157 14.01 -1.79 -15.21
C CYS A 157 12.85 -1.11 -14.47
N TYR A 158 12.32 -1.73 -13.42
CA TYR A 158 11.26 -1.11 -12.64
C TYR A 158 11.81 0.02 -11.75
N ARG A 159 12.96 -0.20 -11.11
CA ARG A 159 13.66 0.85 -10.35
C ARG A 159 13.95 2.05 -11.22
N GLU A 160 14.48 1.83 -12.42
CA GLU A 160 14.76 2.91 -13.37
C GLU A 160 13.48 3.65 -13.79
N LEU A 161 12.39 2.93 -14.07
CA LEU A 161 11.10 3.57 -14.33
C LEU A 161 10.68 4.47 -13.16
N LEU A 162 10.75 3.97 -11.93
CA LEU A 162 10.36 4.74 -10.75
C LEU A 162 11.24 5.97 -10.51
N ARG A 163 12.55 5.90 -10.80
CA ARG A 163 13.44 7.07 -10.78
C ARG A 163 13.00 8.14 -11.78
N ARG A 164 12.64 7.73 -13.00
CA ARG A 164 12.13 8.65 -14.03
C ARG A 164 10.80 9.26 -13.66
N VAL A 165 9.87 8.46 -13.13
CA VAL A 165 8.58 8.95 -12.59
C VAL A 165 8.81 10.00 -11.51
N SER A 166 9.71 9.72 -10.56
CA SER A 166 10.06 10.65 -9.48
C SER A 166 10.65 11.95 -10.03
N ALA A 167 11.53 11.88 -11.03
CA ALA A 167 12.17 13.05 -11.62
C ALA A 167 11.21 13.93 -12.47
N GLU A 168 10.24 13.33 -13.17
CA GLU A 168 9.35 14.04 -14.11
C GLU A 168 7.98 14.37 -13.52
N SER A 169 7.54 13.68 -12.47
CA SER A 169 6.19 13.81 -11.91
C SER A 169 6.15 13.66 -10.39
N GLY A 170 7.30 13.71 -9.69
CA GLY A 170 7.42 13.46 -8.25
C GLY A 170 6.74 14.46 -7.31
N ASP A 171 6.08 15.49 -7.82
CA ASP A 171 5.34 16.45 -7.00
C ASP A 171 3.92 15.96 -6.63
N ALA A 172 3.38 14.98 -7.37
CA ALA A 172 2.07 14.38 -7.11
C ALA A 172 2.17 13.16 -6.17
N PRO A 173 1.06 12.58 -5.66
CA PRO A 173 1.09 11.27 -5.01
C PRO A 173 1.79 10.20 -5.86
N HIS A 174 2.54 9.25 -5.28
CA HIS A 174 3.40 8.33 -6.06
C HIS A 174 2.65 7.52 -7.12
N ASP A 175 1.47 7.07 -6.76
CA ASP A 175 0.59 6.28 -7.60
C ASP A 175 -0.03 7.12 -8.73
N VAL A 176 -0.42 8.35 -8.43
CA VAL A 176 -0.83 9.37 -9.40
C VAL A 176 0.34 9.76 -10.31
N SER A 177 1.53 9.99 -9.77
CA SER A 177 2.75 10.35 -10.51
C SER A 177 3.08 9.29 -11.54
N THR A 178 3.01 8.01 -11.14
CA THR A 178 3.22 6.88 -12.04
C THR A 178 2.17 6.86 -13.16
N HIS A 179 0.90 7.12 -12.84
CA HIS A 179 -0.16 7.18 -13.83
C HIS A 179 0.07 8.34 -14.82
N LEU A 180 0.30 9.55 -14.31
CA LEU A 180 0.55 10.76 -15.11
C LEU A 180 1.74 10.57 -16.04
N PHE A 181 2.86 10.05 -15.53
CA PHE A 181 4.05 9.77 -16.33
C PHE A 181 3.76 8.78 -17.45
N LEU A 182 3.14 7.63 -17.16
CA LEU A 182 2.91 6.56 -18.15
C LEU A 182 1.87 6.94 -19.20
N HIS A 183 0.91 7.80 -18.86
CA HIS A 183 -0.17 8.22 -19.75
C HIS A 183 0.08 9.58 -20.42
N ASP A 184 1.20 10.23 -20.15
CA ASP A 184 1.66 11.36 -20.93
C ASP A 184 1.94 10.93 -22.38
N PRO A 185 1.40 11.60 -23.41
CA PRO A 185 1.67 11.27 -24.81
C PRO A 185 3.15 11.13 -25.16
N ARG A 186 4.05 11.88 -24.48
CA ARG A 186 5.51 11.80 -24.65
C ARG A 186 6.08 10.45 -24.22
N ASN A 187 5.46 9.82 -23.22
CA ASN A 187 5.92 8.58 -22.58
C ASN A 187 5.05 7.36 -22.94
N PHE A 188 4.01 7.53 -23.77
CA PHE A 188 3.07 6.45 -24.10
C PHE A 188 3.74 5.21 -24.70
N HIS A 189 4.84 5.38 -25.44
CA HIS A 189 5.66 4.27 -25.94
C HIS A 189 6.24 3.41 -24.80
N ILE A 190 6.65 4.02 -23.68
CA ILE A 190 7.10 3.31 -22.48
C ILE A 190 5.95 2.49 -21.92
N PHE A 191 4.77 3.11 -21.76
CA PHE A 191 3.58 2.42 -21.28
C PHE A 191 3.22 1.21 -22.14
N GLN A 192 3.24 1.32 -23.47
CA GLN A 192 3.00 0.18 -24.37
C GLN A 192 3.94 -1.01 -24.08
N HIS A 193 5.20 -0.74 -23.72
CA HIS A 193 6.16 -1.79 -23.36
C HIS A 193 5.95 -2.37 -21.97
N VAL A 194 5.45 -1.59 -21.00
CA VAL A 194 5.41 -2.01 -19.59
C VAL A 194 4.02 -2.25 -19.03
N ALA A 195 2.95 -1.94 -19.77
CA ALA A 195 1.57 -2.03 -19.29
C ALA A 195 1.25 -3.41 -18.70
N HIS A 196 1.70 -4.48 -19.35
CA HIS A 196 1.53 -5.86 -18.88
C HIS A 196 2.24 -6.20 -17.55
N ARG A 197 3.08 -5.30 -17.01
CA ARG A 197 3.75 -5.44 -15.71
C ARG A 197 2.93 -4.84 -14.56
N PHE A 198 1.88 -4.08 -14.87
CA PHE A 198 0.96 -3.50 -13.89
C PHE A 198 -0.32 -4.31 -13.90
N LEU A 199 -0.53 -5.12 -12.87
CA LEU A 199 -1.68 -6.01 -12.80
C LEU A 199 -2.69 -5.48 -11.81
N TYR A 200 -3.95 -5.48 -12.22
CA TYR A 200 -5.04 -5.21 -11.32
C TYR A 200 -5.51 -6.50 -10.66
N THR A 201 -5.87 -6.44 -9.39
CA THR A 201 -6.32 -7.59 -8.59
C THR A 201 -7.50 -7.21 -7.70
N ASP A 202 -8.37 -8.19 -7.44
CA ASP A 202 -9.47 -8.07 -6.47
C ASP A 202 -9.02 -8.34 -5.02
N PHE A 203 -7.75 -8.71 -4.84
CA PHE A 203 -7.14 -9.00 -3.54
C PHE A 203 -7.24 -7.82 -2.58
N VAL A 204 -7.15 -6.59 -3.11
CA VAL A 204 -7.39 -5.34 -2.39
C VAL A 204 -8.54 -4.60 -3.05
N GLN A 205 -9.52 -4.17 -2.28
CA GLN A 205 -10.53 -3.22 -2.75
C GLN A 205 -10.23 -1.82 -2.21
N ASN A 206 -10.10 -0.85 -3.11
CA ASN A 206 -10.04 0.57 -2.76
C ASN A 206 -11.47 1.13 -2.63
N ARG A 207 -11.82 1.67 -1.46
CA ARG A 207 -13.15 2.15 -1.07
C ARG A 207 -13.09 3.61 -0.66
N LEU A 208 -13.70 4.46 -1.49
CA LEU A 208 -13.89 5.88 -1.21
C LEU A 208 -15.25 6.17 -0.55
N ASP A 209 -16.10 5.14 -0.42
CA ASP A 209 -17.44 5.17 0.12
C ASP A 209 -17.53 4.42 1.48
N GLU A 210 -18.68 4.56 2.14
CA GLU A 210 -19.01 3.71 3.29
C GLU A 210 -19.11 2.25 2.85
N TRP A 211 -18.47 1.33 3.59
CA TRP A 211 -18.47 -0.09 3.23
C TRP A 211 -18.77 -1.01 4.42
N SER A 212 -19.24 -2.22 4.11
CA SER A 212 -19.47 -3.32 5.04
C SER A 212 -18.85 -4.61 4.51
N PHE A 213 -18.63 -5.62 5.36
CA PHE A 213 -18.14 -6.93 4.87
C PHE A 213 -19.06 -7.55 3.81
N ALA A 214 -20.37 -7.33 3.91
CA ALA A 214 -21.33 -7.82 2.92
C ALA A 214 -21.13 -7.14 1.56
N SER A 215 -21.00 -5.81 1.52
CA SER A 215 -20.76 -5.09 0.26
C SER A 215 -19.40 -5.39 -0.36
N ILE A 216 -18.37 -5.63 0.45
CA ILE A 216 -17.05 -6.03 -0.06
C ILE A 216 -17.12 -7.40 -0.72
N ARG A 217 -17.73 -8.38 -0.05
CA ARG A 217 -17.92 -9.74 -0.57
C ARG A 217 -18.80 -9.79 -1.82
N GLN A 218 -19.74 -8.85 -1.96
CA GLN A 218 -20.59 -8.76 -3.14
C GLN A 218 -19.79 -8.35 -4.39
N VAL A 219 -18.73 -7.55 -4.23
CA VAL A 219 -17.84 -7.17 -5.33
C VAL A 219 -16.87 -8.32 -5.63
N SER A 220 -16.18 -8.83 -4.61
CA SER A 220 -15.32 -10.00 -4.76
C SER A 220 -15.19 -10.77 -3.45
N ALA A 221 -15.33 -12.09 -3.53
CA ALA A 221 -15.10 -13.01 -2.41
C ALA A 221 -13.61 -13.21 -2.09
N ASP A 222 -12.72 -12.85 -3.02
CA ASP A 222 -11.27 -13.04 -2.89
C ASP A 222 -10.56 -11.90 -2.16
N THR A 223 -11.25 -10.79 -1.93
CA THR A 223 -10.69 -9.63 -1.22
C THR A 223 -10.19 -10.00 0.17
N ALA A 224 -8.91 -9.74 0.40
CA ALA A 224 -8.25 -9.93 1.69
C ALA A 224 -8.02 -8.62 2.43
N PHE A 225 -7.91 -7.51 1.69
CA PHE A 225 -7.69 -6.17 2.24
C PHE A 225 -8.68 -5.16 1.69
N VAL A 226 -9.06 -4.21 2.54
CA VAL A 226 -9.86 -3.06 2.16
C VAL A 226 -9.07 -1.81 2.51
N HIS A 227 -8.77 -1.01 1.49
CA HIS A 227 -8.28 0.35 1.69
C HIS A 227 -9.49 1.26 1.71
N GLY A 228 -9.72 2.01 2.79
CA GLY A 228 -10.83 2.96 2.79
C GLY A 228 -11.09 3.62 4.13
N LYS A 229 -11.62 4.84 4.05
CA LYS A 229 -11.70 5.77 5.18
C LYS A 229 -12.85 5.47 6.17
N THR A 230 -13.87 4.69 5.78
CA THR A 230 -15.10 4.61 6.58
C THR A 230 -15.77 3.23 6.57
N PHE A 231 -15.64 2.50 7.68
CA PHE A 231 -16.36 1.26 7.91
C PHE A 231 -17.75 1.55 8.50
N ALA A 232 -18.81 0.95 7.93
CA ALA A 232 -20.21 1.29 8.27
C ALA A 232 -20.55 1.10 9.76
N ASP A 233 -19.91 0.15 10.45
CA ASP A 233 -20.11 -0.01 11.90
C ASP A 233 -19.47 1.12 12.72
N ASP A 234 -18.41 1.75 12.22
CA ASP A 234 -17.79 2.92 12.86
C ASP A 234 -18.70 4.15 12.72
N VAL A 235 -19.38 4.31 11.58
CA VAL A 235 -20.40 5.34 11.39
C VAL A 235 -21.58 5.15 12.34
N ARG A 236 -22.04 3.90 12.52
CA ARG A 236 -23.13 3.60 13.47
C ARG A 236 -22.75 3.90 14.91
N ARG A 237 -21.52 3.60 15.32
CA ARG A 237 -21.02 3.93 16.66
C ARG A 237 -20.83 5.44 16.84
N ALA A 238 -20.29 6.14 15.84
CA ALA A 238 -20.12 7.59 15.89
C ALA A 238 -21.46 8.34 15.98
N ARG A 239 -22.51 7.84 15.32
CA ARG A 239 -23.88 8.40 15.40
C ARG A 239 -24.63 8.02 16.68
N GLN A 240 -24.07 7.14 17.51
CA GLN A 240 -24.63 6.71 18.80
C GLN A 240 -23.87 7.30 20.00
N LEU A 241 -22.79 8.06 19.76
CA LEU A 241 -22.16 8.86 20.81
C LEU A 241 -23.02 10.13 21.03
N PRO A 242 -23.30 10.48 22.30
CA PRO A 242 -24.20 11.59 22.67
C PRO A 242 -23.68 12.96 22.23
#